data_AF-A0A663EUX8-F1
#
_entry.id   AF-A0A663EUX8-F1
#
_cell.length_a   1.000
_cell.length_b   1.000
_cell.length_c   1.000
_cell.angle_alpha   90.00
_cell.angle_beta   90.00
_cell.angle_gamma   90.00
#
_symmetry.space_group_name_H-M   'P 1'
#
loop_
_entity.id
_entity.type
_entity.pdbx_description
1 polymer ?
#
loop_
_entity_poly.entity_id
_entity_poly.type
_entity_poly.pdbx_seq_one_letter_code
_entity_poly.pdbx_strand_id
1 'polypeptide(L)'
;MLPSQPLLHAAVFALAVLQALASDTFIAAVYEHAVILPDVTDEPVSPDDALALMNKNMDVLEGAIKEAAQQGAHIIVTPEDGIYGWHFTREAIYPYLEDIPDPAANWIPCTDPTRFAPAPVQERLSCMARNNSIYVVANMGDKKLCNSSDPGCPSDGRYQYNTDVVFDPEGKLVARYHKYNLFMSETQFNYPKEPEAVTFETPFGKFGIFTCFDILFHEPAVVLVSELQVDTVLFPTAWMNVLPFLTAIEFHSAWAIGMGVNFLAANTHYTSISMTGSGIYAPDGARTYYYNMKNEDGRLLIAELDSHPRLSPASPPAVSWSSYASSVERFSPNDHDFSGLIFHDQFTFTELTKPEGNLTVCQKDLCCHLSYKMAGKQEDEVYVLGAFDGLHVVEGQYYLQICTLLKCKSTDLNTCGQPVETAQTKFEMFSLSGTFGTNYVFPEVLYSGVQLAPGEFEVLRDGRLKSKHGTSKPLITATLFGRLYEKDLPHPLRTSS
;
A
#
# COMPACT_ATOMS: atom_id res chain seq x y z
N MET A 1 -45.61 -12.04 13.75
CA MET A 1 -45.93 -12.62 12.43
C MET A 1 -44.70 -13.39 11.97
N LEU A 2 -44.77 -14.72 11.93
CA LEU A 2 -43.70 -15.54 11.35
C LEU A 2 -43.63 -15.23 9.84
N PRO A 3 -42.45 -15.00 9.25
CA PRO A 3 -42.34 -14.87 7.81
C PRO A 3 -42.79 -16.18 7.17
N SER A 4 -43.61 -16.09 6.13
CA SER A 4 -44.14 -17.27 5.43
C SER A 4 -42.98 -18.13 4.90
N GLN A 5 -43.07 -19.45 5.08
CA GLN A 5 -42.11 -20.46 4.59
C GLN A 5 -41.56 -20.26 3.15
N PRO A 6 -42.30 -19.73 2.16
CA PRO A 6 -41.77 -19.53 0.81
C PRO A 6 -40.68 -18.45 0.72
N LEU A 7 -40.77 -17.39 1.55
CA LEU A 7 -39.76 -16.31 1.60
C LEU A 7 -38.44 -16.80 2.19
N LEU A 8 -38.51 -17.71 3.17
CA LEU A 8 -37.33 -18.35 3.74
C LEU A 8 -36.65 -19.28 2.73
N HIS A 9 -37.43 -20.05 1.97
CA HIS A 9 -36.88 -20.93 0.93
C HIS A 9 -36.30 -20.14 -0.26
N ALA A 10 -36.92 -19.04 -0.67
CA ALA A 10 -36.39 -18.17 -1.73
C ALA A 10 -35.08 -17.48 -1.30
N ALA A 11 -35.00 -17.00 -0.05
CA ALA A 11 -33.77 -16.43 0.51
C ALA A 11 -32.66 -17.48 0.62
N VAL A 12 -32.96 -18.68 1.10
CA VAL A 12 -32.00 -19.79 1.20
C VAL A 12 -31.55 -20.27 -0.19
N PHE A 13 -32.43 -20.31 -1.19
CA PHE A 13 -32.05 -20.63 -2.57
C PHE A 13 -31.20 -19.52 -3.21
N ALA A 14 -31.51 -18.25 -2.97
CA ALA A 14 -30.71 -17.14 -3.47
C ALA A 14 -29.30 -17.14 -2.86
N LEU A 15 -29.17 -17.38 -1.55
CA LEU A 15 -27.88 -17.56 -0.87
C LEU A 15 -27.11 -18.80 -1.37
N ALA A 16 -27.80 -19.92 -1.64
CA ALA A 16 -27.17 -21.12 -2.18
C ALA A 16 -26.70 -20.95 -3.64
N VAL A 17 -27.40 -20.17 -4.46
CA VAL A 17 -26.99 -19.84 -5.84
C VAL A 17 -25.82 -18.84 -5.83
N LEU A 18 -25.81 -17.87 -4.92
CA LEU A 18 -24.67 -16.97 -4.71
C LEU A 18 -23.41 -17.72 -4.24
N GLN A 19 -23.54 -18.69 -3.33
CA GLN A 19 -22.43 -19.56 -2.93
C GLN A 19 -21.97 -20.52 -4.04
N ALA A 20 -22.87 -20.93 -4.95
CA ALA A 20 -22.53 -21.81 -6.08
C ALA A 20 -21.85 -21.10 -7.27
N LEU A 21 -21.82 -19.76 -7.25
CA LEU A 21 -21.17 -18.92 -8.28
C LEU A 21 -19.89 -18.24 -7.77
N ALA A 22 -19.56 -18.38 -6.48
CA ALA A 22 -18.32 -17.85 -5.92
C ALA A 22 -17.13 -18.63 -6.47
N SER A 23 -16.16 -17.92 -7.04
CA SER A 23 -14.90 -18.52 -7.47
C SER A 23 -13.97 -18.66 -6.26
N ASP A 24 -13.25 -19.77 -6.14
CA ASP A 24 -12.26 -19.97 -5.08
C ASP A 24 -11.01 -19.12 -5.31
N THR A 25 -10.70 -18.81 -6.57
CA THR A 25 -9.56 -18.01 -7.00
C THR A 25 -9.96 -16.98 -8.07
N PHE A 26 -9.10 -15.98 -8.27
CA PHE A 26 -9.20 -15.04 -9.38
C PHE A 26 -7.82 -14.60 -9.86
N ILE A 27 -7.76 -14.14 -11.10
CA ILE A 27 -6.56 -13.57 -11.71
C ILE A 27 -6.60 -12.05 -11.52
N ALA A 28 -5.62 -11.51 -10.81
CA ALA A 28 -5.41 -10.09 -10.58
C ALA A 28 -4.35 -9.54 -11.53
N ALA A 29 -4.50 -8.27 -11.92
CA ALA A 29 -3.49 -7.52 -12.64
C ALA A 29 -3.21 -6.17 -11.96
N VAL A 30 -1.97 -5.72 -12.05
CA VAL A 30 -1.57 -4.34 -11.71
C VAL A 30 -0.66 -3.80 -12.81
N TYR A 31 -0.77 -2.51 -13.10
CA TYR A 31 0.08 -1.87 -14.10
C TYR A 31 0.91 -0.76 -13.46
N GLU A 32 2.23 -0.91 -13.54
CA GLU A 32 3.18 0.17 -13.25
C GLU A 32 3.25 1.10 -14.47
N HIS A 33 2.87 2.37 -14.32
CA HIS A 33 2.69 3.29 -15.46
C HIS A 33 3.76 4.37 -15.53
N ALA A 34 4.43 4.48 -16.67
CA ALA A 34 5.29 5.62 -16.98
C ALA A 34 4.43 6.80 -17.44
N VAL A 35 4.03 7.64 -16.48
CA VAL A 35 3.04 8.70 -16.70
C VAL A 35 3.55 9.77 -17.67
N ILE A 36 2.72 10.11 -18.66
CA ILE A 36 2.97 11.25 -19.54
C ILE A 36 2.53 12.51 -18.79
N LEU A 37 3.49 13.27 -18.31
CA LEU A 37 3.27 14.46 -17.51
C LEU A 37 2.89 15.69 -18.36
N PRO A 38 2.07 16.61 -17.82
CA PRO A 38 1.88 17.93 -18.42
C PRO A 38 3.17 18.76 -18.31
N ASP A 39 3.27 19.80 -19.15
CA ASP A 39 4.26 20.86 -18.90
C ASP A 39 3.95 21.55 -17.56
N VAL A 40 4.99 21.86 -16.78
CA VAL A 40 4.82 22.51 -15.48
C VAL A 40 4.43 23.97 -15.70
N THR A 41 3.18 24.31 -15.36
CA THR A 41 2.62 25.65 -15.47
C THR A 41 1.66 25.91 -14.31
N ASP A 42 1.69 27.13 -13.76
CA ASP A 42 0.72 27.59 -12.75
C ASP A 42 -0.60 28.04 -13.39
N GLU A 43 -0.57 28.36 -14.69
CA GLU A 43 -1.75 28.77 -15.44
C GLU A 43 -2.57 27.55 -15.90
N PRO A 44 -3.91 27.56 -15.72
CA PRO A 44 -4.75 26.46 -16.16
C PRO A 44 -4.76 26.33 -17.69
N VAL A 45 -4.58 25.11 -18.17
CA VAL A 45 -4.78 24.76 -19.58
C VAL A 45 -6.27 24.75 -19.95
N SER A 46 -6.58 24.67 -21.25
CA SER A 46 -7.97 24.49 -21.67
C SER A 46 -8.48 23.09 -21.27
N PRO A 47 -9.80 22.90 -21.04
CA PRO A 47 -10.37 21.57 -20.81
C PRO A 47 -10.08 20.58 -21.94
N ASP A 48 -9.99 21.06 -23.19
CA ASP A 48 -9.66 20.21 -24.35
C ASP A 48 -8.20 19.75 -24.30
N ASP A 49 -7.26 20.61 -23.90
CA ASP A 49 -5.84 20.24 -23.75
C ASP A 49 -5.63 19.28 -22.57
N ALA A 50 -6.32 19.53 -21.45
CA ALA A 50 -6.32 18.61 -20.31
C ALA A 50 -6.85 17.24 -20.71
N LEU A 51 -8.00 17.18 -21.37
CA LEU A 51 -8.58 15.93 -21.86
C LEU A 51 -7.68 15.24 -22.90
N ALA A 52 -7.00 16.00 -23.77
CA ALA A 52 -6.06 15.44 -24.74
C ALA A 52 -4.86 14.77 -24.04
N LEU A 53 -4.31 15.37 -22.98
CA LEU A 53 -3.26 14.74 -22.17
C LEU A 53 -3.77 13.48 -21.47
N MET A 54 -4.91 13.58 -20.78
CA MET A 54 -5.53 12.45 -20.08
C MET A 54 -5.80 11.28 -21.04
N ASN A 55 -6.23 11.57 -22.27
CA ASN A 55 -6.42 10.57 -23.30
C ASN A 55 -5.12 9.88 -23.72
N LYS A 56 -3.98 10.59 -23.79
CA LYS A 56 -2.68 9.96 -24.10
C LYS A 56 -2.28 8.95 -23.02
N ASN A 57 -2.47 9.29 -21.74
CA ASN A 57 -2.23 8.34 -20.66
C ASN A 57 -3.21 7.17 -20.73
N MET A 58 -4.50 7.44 -20.92
CA MET A 58 -5.52 6.41 -21.08
C MET A 58 -5.28 5.50 -22.30
N ASP A 59 -4.65 5.96 -23.39
CA ASP A 59 -4.26 5.10 -24.51
C ASP A 59 -3.28 4.00 -24.07
N VAL A 60 -2.33 4.33 -23.19
CA VAL A 60 -1.36 3.37 -22.64
C VAL A 60 -2.06 2.40 -21.68
N LEU A 61 -2.89 2.94 -20.78
CA LEU A 61 -3.65 2.14 -19.80
C LEU A 61 -4.63 1.19 -20.51
N GLU A 62 -5.29 1.62 -21.58
CA GLU A 62 -6.18 0.78 -22.39
C GLU A 62 -5.44 -0.42 -23.00
N GLY A 63 -4.19 -0.21 -23.44
CA GLY A 63 -3.30 -1.28 -23.89
C GLY A 63 -3.06 -2.32 -22.79
N ALA A 64 -2.71 -1.88 -21.59
CA ALA A 64 -2.48 -2.75 -20.44
C ALA A 64 -3.76 -3.48 -19.97
N ILE A 65 -4.89 -2.79 -19.93
CA ILE A 65 -6.21 -3.36 -19.58
C ILE A 65 -6.59 -4.46 -20.57
N LYS A 66 -6.44 -4.20 -21.87
CA LYS A 66 -6.72 -5.18 -22.92
C LYS A 66 -5.80 -6.39 -22.83
N GLU A 67 -4.51 -6.18 -22.60
CA GLU A 67 -3.54 -7.26 -22.45
C GLU A 67 -3.84 -8.11 -21.20
N ALA A 68 -4.21 -7.48 -20.08
CA ALA A 68 -4.61 -8.18 -18.87
C ALA A 68 -5.87 -9.04 -19.08
N ALA A 69 -6.90 -8.47 -19.73
CA ALA A 69 -8.13 -9.20 -20.05
C ALA A 69 -7.87 -10.37 -21.01
N GLN A 70 -6.98 -10.21 -21.99
CA GLN A 70 -6.56 -11.30 -22.88
C GLN A 70 -5.85 -12.44 -22.14
N GLN A 71 -5.21 -12.14 -21.01
CA GLN A 71 -4.58 -13.10 -20.11
C GLN A 71 -5.54 -13.61 -19.02
N GLY A 72 -6.83 -13.26 -19.08
CA GLY A 72 -7.87 -13.76 -18.18
C GLY A 72 -7.94 -13.04 -16.83
N ALA A 73 -7.34 -11.86 -16.69
CA ALA A 73 -7.48 -11.05 -15.49
C ALA A 73 -8.95 -10.66 -15.26
N HIS A 74 -9.39 -10.78 -14.01
CA HIS A 74 -10.73 -10.41 -13.57
C HIS A 74 -10.79 -8.95 -13.13
N ILE A 75 -9.66 -8.42 -12.65
CA ILE A 75 -9.50 -7.04 -12.19
C ILE A 75 -8.11 -6.52 -12.54
N ILE A 76 -8.02 -5.24 -12.90
CA ILE A 76 -6.76 -4.53 -13.08
C ILE A 76 -6.76 -3.22 -12.29
N VAL A 77 -5.65 -2.96 -11.59
CA VAL A 77 -5.38 -1.69 -10.91
C VAL A 77 -4.36 -0.86 -11.68
N THR A 78 -4.69 0.41 -11.89
CA THR A 78 -3.76 1.42 -12.43
C THR A 78 -3.35 2.42 -11.34
N PRO A 79 -2.24 3.15 -11.50
CA PRO A 79 -1.67 3.97 -10.42
C PRO A 79 -2.48 5.21 -10.06
N GLU A 80 -2.16 5.76 -8.88
CA GLU A 80 -2.52 7.12 -8.48
C GLU A 80 -1.90 8.14 -9.43
N ASP A 81 -2.64 9.20 -9.74
CA ASP A 81 -2.21 10.26 -10.67
C ASP A 81 -1.82 9.75 -12.08
N GLY A 82 -2.17 8.50 -12.40
CA GLY A 82 -1.76 7.83 -13.64
C GLY A 82 -2.34 8.45 -14.93
N ILE A 83 -3.36 9.30 -14.79
CA ILE A 83 -4.06 9.93 -15.93
C ILE A 83 -3.56 11.36 -16.18
N TYR A 84 -3.10 12.09 -15.16
CA TYR A 84 -2.78 13.52 -15.28
C TYR A 84 -1.48 13.97 -14.56
N GLY A 85 -0.82 13.14 -13.74
CA GLY A 85 0.41 13.49 -13.01
C GLY A 85 0.17 14.21 -11.66
N TRP A 86 1.23 14.75 -11.04
CA TRP A 86 1.18 15.22 -9.64
C TRP A 86 1.66 16.68 -9.43
N HIS A 87 1.88 17.45 -10.50
CA HIS A 87 2.36 18.83 -10.41
C HIS A 87 1.25 19.84 -10.69
N PHE A 88 0.51 20.22 -9.65
CA PHE A 88 -0.62 21.14 -9.80
C PHE A 88 -0.81 22.10 -8.63
N THR A 89 -1.35 23.27 -8.96
CA THR A 89 -2.11 24.14 -8.04
C THR A 89 -3.59 23.79 -8.11
N ARG A 90 -4.41 24.38 -7.23
CA ARG A 90 -5.87 24.20 -7.27
C ARG A 90 -6.49 24.68 -8.58
N GLU A 91 -5.97 25.76 -9.14
CA GLU A 91 -6.40 26.34 -10.41
C GLU A 91 -5.93 25.47 -11.59
N ALA A 92 -4.66 25.07 -11.60
CA ALA A 92 -4.07 24.32 -12.70
C ALA A 92 -4.68 22.91 -12.87
N ILE A 93 -5.10 22.26 -11.77
CA ILE A 93 -5.74 20.94 -11.86
C ILE A 93 -7.21 21.01 -12.30
N TYR A 94 -7.90 22.14 -12.10
CA TYR A 94 -9.35 22.24 -12.31
C TYR A 94 -9.85 21.74 -13.69
N PRO A 95 -9.15 21.99 -14.81
CA PRO A 95 -9.55 21.47 -16.13
C PRO A 95 -9.50 19.94 -16.26
N TYR A 96 -8.78 19.24 -15.37
CA TYR A 96 -8.64 17.78 -15.34
C TYR A 96 -9.73 17.08 -14.51
N LEU A 97 -10.53 17.84 -13.75
CA LEU A 97 -11.49 17.30 -12.80
C LEU A 97 -12.88 17.09 -13.44
N GLU A 98 -13.56 16.01 -13.06
CA GLU A 98 -14.97 15.74 -13.38
C GLU A 98 -15.82 15.68 -12.11
N ASP A 99 -17.14 15.90 -12.22
CA ASP A 99 -18.04 15.63 -11.10
C ASP A 99 -18.40 14.13 -11.11
N ILE A 100 -17.83 13.38 -10.18
CA ILE A 100 -18.00 11.92 -10.08
C ILE A 100 -19.18 11.60 -9.15
N PRO A 101 -20.29 11.02 -9.62
CA PRO A 101 -21.45 10.77 -8.78
C PRO A 101 -21.18 9.69 -7.72
N ASP A 102 -22.06 9.61 -6.71
CA ASP A 102 -22.07 8.47 -5.80
C ASP A 102 -22.44 7.18 -6.57
N PRO A 103 -21.75 6.04 -6.37
CA PRO A 103 -22.09 4.77 -7.01
C PRO A 103 -23.55 4.30 -6.81
N ALA A 104 -24.23 4.75 -5.74
CA ALA A 104 -25.66 4.52 -5.52
C ALA A 104 -26.56 5.08 -6.63
N ALA A 105 -26.04 6.00 -7.46
CA ALA A 105 -26.71 6.47 -8.66
C ALA A 105 -26.94 5.36 -9.71
N ASN A 106 -26.24 4.22 -9.60
CA ASN A 106 -26.38 3.06 -10.48
C ASN A 106 -26.24 3.46 -11.95
N TRP A 107 -25.03 3.87 -12.34
CA TRP A 107 -24.75 4.45 -13.65
C TRP A 107 -23.67 3.65 -14.38
N ILE A 108 -23.90 3.44 -15.68
CA ILE A 108 -22.95 2.87 -16.63
C ILE A 108 -22.62 3.97 -17.65
N PRO A 109 -21.55 4.75 -17.45
CA PRO A 109 -21.18 5.85 -18.35
C PRO A 109 -21.12 5.44 -19.82
N CYS A 110 -20.56 4.27 -20.12
CA CYS A 110 -20.41 3.79 -21.50
C CYS A 110 -21.73 3.61 -22.26
N THR A 111 -22.84 3.36 -21.57
CA THR A 111 -24.16 3.14 -22.21
C THR A 111 -25.12 4.32 -22.05
N ASP A 112 -24.86 5.22 -21.10
CA ASP A 112 -25.69 6.37 -20.80
C ASP A 112 -24.83 7.61 -20.47
N PRO A 113 -23.96 8.07 -21.41
CA PRO A 113 -22.96 9.10 -21.12
C PRO A 113 -23.57 10.48 -20.87
N THR A 114 -24.81 10.71 -21.31
CA THR A 114 -25.50 12.00 -21.20
C THR A 114 -26.31 12.17 -19.90
N ARG A 115 -26.27 11.19 -18.99
CA ARG A 115 -27.06 11.20 -17.75
C ARG A 115 -26.65 12.33 -16.79
N PHE A 116 -25.35 12.60 -16.72
CA PHE A 116 -24.75 13.64 -15.90
C PHE A 116 -24.11 14.72 -16.78
N ALA A 117 -23.43 15.69 -16.15
CA ALA A 117 -22.58 16.62 -16.88
C ALA A 117 -21.52 15.87 -17.71
N PRO A 118 -20.94 16.49 -18.76
CA PRO A 118 -19.91 15.85 -19.57
C PRO A 118 -18.81 15.23 -18.71
N ALA A 119 -18.64 13.92 -18.87
CA ALA A 119 -17.74 13.09 -18.07
C ALA A 119 -16.93 12.12 -18.96
N PRO A 120 -16.17 12.64 -19.96
CA PRO A 120 -15.49 11.82 -20.95
C PRO A 120 -14.46 10.84 -20.37
N VAL A 121 -13.82 11.16 -19.24
CA VAL A 121 -12.86 10.26 -18.58
C VAL A 121 -13.61 9.09 -17.94
N GLN A 122 -14.70 9.34 -17.20
CA GLN A 122 -15.55 8.28 -16.65
C GLN A 122 -16.20 7.42 -17.75
N GLU A 123 -16.64 8.03 -18.85
CA GLU A 123 -17.16 7.33 -20.03
C GLU A 123 -16.12 6.37 -20.61
N ARG A 124 -14.90 6.86 -20.82
CA ARG A 124 -13.84 6.06 -21.42
C ARG A 124 -13.42 4.89 -20.53
N LEU A 125 -13.21 5.11 -19.23
CA LEU A 125 -12.88 4.05 -18.26
C LEU A 125 -14.00 3.00 -18.16
N SER A 126 -15.25 3.43 -18.10
CA SER A 126 -16.43 2.55 -18.14
C SER A 126 -16.45 1.69 -19.39
N CYS A 127 -16.15 2.26 -20.56
CA CYS A 127 -16.06 1.50 -21.81
C CYS A 127 -14.87 0.54 -21.85
N MET A 128 -13.71 0.91 -21.29
CA MET A 128 -12.56 -0.01 -21.18
C MET A 128 -12.93 -1.24 -20.35
N ALA A 129 -13.60 -1.06 -19.21
CA ALA A 129 -14.07 -2.15 -18.36
C ALA A 129 -15.09 -3.03 -19.12
N ARG A 130 -16.12 -2.41 -19.69
CA ARG A 130 -17.19 -3.10 -20.43
C ARG A 130 -16.69 -3.89 -21.63
N ASN A 131 -15.87 -3.26 -22.48
CA ASN A 131 -15.41 -3.85 -23.73
C ASN A 131 -14.44 -5.02 -23.52
N ASN A 132 -13.76 -5.05 -22.38
CA ASN A 132 -12.83 -6.10 -22.01
C ASN A 132 -13.39 -7.06 -20.94
N SER A 133 -14.60 -6.82 -20.44
CA SER A 133 -15.27 -7.62 -19.40
C SER A 133 -14.39 -7.85 -18.17
N ILE A 134 -13.79 -6.77 -17.68
CA ILE A 134 -12.82 -6.77 -16.57
C ILE A 134 -13.16 -5.63 -15.60
N TYR A 135 -12.96 -5.83 -14.30
CA TYR A 135 -13.01 -4.71 -13.35
C TYR A 135 -11.81 -3.77 -13.60
N VAL A 136 -12.07 -2.48 -13.75
CA VAL A 136 -11.01 -1.46 -13.93
C VAL A 136 -11.02 -0.54 -12.74
N VAL A 137 -9.86 -0.44 -12.07
CA VAL A 137 -9.60 0.48 -10.97
C VAL A 137 -8.65 1.55 -11.48
N ALA A 138 -9.05 2.81 -11.35
CA ALA A 138 -8.24 3.95 -11.77
C ALA A 138 -8.34 5.09 -10.77
N ASN A 139 -7.36 5.98 -10.80
CA ASN A 139 -7.34 7.21 -10.02
C ASN A 139 -7.56 8.41 -10.96
N MET A 140 -8.47 9.29 -10.58
CA MET A 140 -8.77 10.53 -11.28
C MET A 140 -9.17 11.65 -10.30
N GLY A 141 -9.41 12.86 -10.82
CA GLY A 141 -9.77 14.01 -10.00
C GLY A 141 -11.28 14.24 -9.96
N ASP A 142 -11.84 14.39 -8.76
CA ASP A 142 -13.24 14.75 -8.55
C ASP A 142 -13.37 16.25 -8.21
N LYS A 143 -14.42 16.90 -8.70
CA LYS A 143 -14.84 18.23 -8.27
C LYS A 143 -16.27 18.21 -7.75
N LYS A 144 -16.50 18.93 -6.66
CA LYS A 144 -17.83 19.15 -6.08
C LYS A 144 -18.08 20.63 -5.89
N LEU A 145 -19.00 21.19 -6.68
CA LEU A 145 -19.39 22.59 -6.53
C LEU A 145 -20.09 22.78 -5.17
N CYS A 146 -19.73 23.85 -4.49
CA CYS A 146 -20.33 24.25 -3.23
C CYS A 146 -20.63 25.75 -3.25
N ASN A 147 -21.34 26.26 -2.25
CA ASN A 147 -21.65 27.68 -2.12
C ASN A 147 -21.54 28.12 -0.66
N SER A 148 -21.74 29.41 -0.41
CA SER A 148 -21.61 30.01 0.92
C SER A 148 -22.57 29.49 1.99
N SER A 149 -23.57 28.67 1.62
CA SER A 149 -24.43 27.96 2.58
C SER A 149 -23.72 26.77 3.23
N ASP A 150 -22.68 26.24 2.58
CA ASP A 150 -21.80 25.21 3.15
C ASP A 150 -20.62 25.89 3.86
N PRO A 151 -20.54 25.82 5.20
CA PRO A 151 -19.48 26.48 5.96
C PRO A 151 -18.08 25.92 5.66
N GLY A 152 -17.97 24.71 5.11
CA GLY A 152 -16.71 24.12 4.72
C GLY A 152 -16.27 24.47 3.30
N CYS A 153 -17.10 25.16 2.52
CA CYS A 153 -16.84 25.40 1.10
C CYS A 153 -15.58 26.26 0.93
N PRO A 154 -14.58 25.78 0.16
CA PRO A 154 -13.40 26.57 -0.15
C PRO A 154 -13.78 27.90 -0.80
N SER A 155 -12.93 28.93 -0.61
CA SER A 155 -13.19 30.29 -1.10
C SER A 155 -13.35 30.40 -2.62
N ASP A 156 -12.86 29.39 -3.33
CA ASP A 156 -12.87 29.28 -4.77
C ASP A 156 -14.10 28.47 -5.29
N GLY A 157 -15.03 28.12 -4.40
CA GLY A 157 -16.39 27.65 -4.71
C GLY A 157 -16.52 26.15 -5.01
N ARG A 158 -15.48 25.35 -4.77
CA ARG A 158 -15.51 23.91 -5.03
C ARG A 158 -14.58 23.12 -4.12
N TYR A 159 -14.95 21.89 -3.84
CA TYR A 159 -14.02 20.87 -3.38
C TYR A 159 -13.36 20.17 -4.58
N GLN A 160 -12.11 19.74 -4.38
CA GLN A 160 -11.31 19.00 -5.35
C GLN A 160 -10.71 17.80 -4.63
N TYR A 161 -10.88 16.58 -5.13
CA TYR A 161 -10.42 15.37 -4.44
C TYR A 161 -9.57 14.48 -5.34
N ASN A 162 -8.50 13.93 -4.79
CA ASN A 162 -7.81 12.77 -5.33
C ASN A 162 -8.75 11.57 -5.16
N THR A 163 -9.13 10.92 -6.26
CA THR A 163 -10.29 10.03 -6.29
C THR A 163 -10.04 8.72 -7.01
N ASP A 164 -10.11 7.62 -6.28
CA ASP A 164 -10.18 6.30 -6.90
C ASP A 164 -11.59 6.00 -7.37
N VAL A 165 -11.72 5.40 -8.55
CA VAL A 165 -12.96 4.91 -9.13
C VAL A 165 -12.82 3.46 -9.58
N VAL A 166 -13.90 2.69 -9.42
CA VAL A 166 -13.96 1.29 -9.87
C VAL A 166 -15.13 1.09 -10.80
N PHE A 167 -14.85 0.54 -11.98
CA PHE A 167 -15.86 0.10 -12.94
C PHE A 167 -15.92 -1.43 -12.98
N ASP A 168 -17.12 -1.99 -12.94
CA ASP A 168 -17.34 -3.44 -13.09
C ASP A 168 -17.25 -3.91 -14.55
N PRO A 169 -17.28 -5.23 -14.84
CA PRO A 169 -17.20 -5.78 -16.19
C PRO A 169 -18.33 -5.35 -17.13
N GLU A 170 -19.43 -4.80 -16.62
CA GLU A 170 -20.51 -4.21 -17.41
C GLU A 170 -20.28 -2.71 -17.70
N GLY A 171 -19.26 -2.12 -17.08
CA GLY A 171 -18.90 -0.71 -17.15
C GLY A 171 -19.59 0.15 -16.09
N LYS A 172 -20.23 -0.42 -15.08
CA LYS A 172 -20.93 0.34 -14.04
C LYS A 172 -19.95 0.89 -13.02
N LEU A 173 -20.14 2.13 -12.60
CA LEU A 173 -19.41 2.69 -11.46
C LEU A 173 -19.87 1.99 -10.16
N VAL A 174 -18.98 1.26 -9.51
CA VAL A 174 -19.29 0.47 -8.30
C VAL A 174 -18.59 0.98 -7.04
N ALA A 175 -17.53 1.76 -7.17
CA ALA A 175 -16.90 2.45 -6.04
C ALA A 175 -16.33 3.80 -6.45
N ARG A 176 -16.35 4.75 -5.51
CA ARG A 176 -15.67 6.05 -5.56
C ARG A 176 -15.09 6.28 -4.17
N TYR A 177 -13.80 6.56 -4.07
CA TYR A 177 -13.11 6.84 -2.82
C TYR A 177 -12.31 8.13 -2.94
N HIS A 178 -12.53 9.07 -2.01
CA HIS A 178 -11.70 10.27 -1.90
C HIS A 178 -10.55 10.04 -0.92
N LYS A 179 -9.31 10.20 -1.40
CA LYS A 179 -8.10 10.02 -0.58
C LYS A 179 -8.17 10.85 0.71
N TYR A 180 -8.03 10.16 1.83
CA TYR A 180 -8.19 10.79 3.14
C TYR A 180 -6.89 11.40 3.67
N ASN A 181 -5.77 10.68 3.57
CA ASN A 181 -4.47 11.14 4.09
C ASN A 181 -3.64 11.71 2.94
N LEU A 182 -3.81 13.00 2.64
CA LEU A 182 -3.01 13.69 1.64
C LEU A 182 -1.54 13.80 2.07
N PHE A 183 -0.63 13.57 1.13
CA PHE A 183 0.79 13.83 1.32
C PHE A 183 1.06 15.35 1.28
N MET A 184 2.16 15.80 1.88
CA MET A 184 2.40 17.23 2.11
C MET A 184 2.37 18.11 0.84
N SER A 185 2.70 17.53 -0.31
CA SER A 185 2.77 18.23 -1.59
C SER A 185 1.42 18.35 -2.30
N GLU A 186 0.39 17.63 -1.85
CA GLU A 186 -0.93 17.55 -2.50
C GLU A 186 -1.83 18.76 -2.17
N THR A 187 -1.32 19.97 -2.41
CA THR A 187 -2.01 21.22 -2.09
C THR A 187 -3.21 21.52 -2.99
N GLN A 188 -3.31 20.85 -4.14
CA GLN A 188 -4.39 20.96 -5.11
C GLN A 188 -5.69 20.29 -4.66
N PHE A 189 -5.62 19.41 -3.66
CA PHE A 189 -6.75 18.62 -3.18
C PHE A 189 -7.24 19.08 -1.79
N ASN A 190 -8.50 18.79 -1.51
CA ASN A 190 -9.14 18.95 -0.22
C ASN A 190 -9.17 17.59 0.49
N TYR A 191 -9.12 17.64 1.81
CA TYR A 191 -9.44 16.49 2.64
C TYR A 191 -10.96 16.25 2.64
N PRO A 192 -11.43 14.99 2.54
CA PRO A 192 -12.82 14.65 2.83
C PRO A 192 -13.18 15.06 4.25
N LYS A 193 -14.45 15.41 4.48
CA LYS A 193 -14.91 15.85 5.80
C LYS A 193 -14.80 14.74 6.84
N GLU A 194 -15.12 13.52 6.45
CA GLU A 194 -15.00 12.30 7.25
C GLU A 194 -14.28 11.24 6.41
N PRO A 195 -13.55 10.30 7.04
CA PRO A 195 -12.92 9.20 6.32
C PRO A 195 -13.98 8.31 5.66
N GLU A 196 -13.73 7.94 4.41
CA GLU A 196 -14.60 7.05 3.64
C GLU A 196 -14.07 5.61 3.69
N ALA A 197 -14.82 4.69 4.28
CA ALA A 197 -14.50 3.26 4.27
C ALA A 197 -15.22 2.56 3.10
N VAL A 198 -14.62 2.64 1.91
CA VAL A 198 -15.25 2.21 0.65
C VAL A 198 -14.99 0.73 0.39
N THR A 199 -16.07 -0.04 0.18
CA THR A 199 -15.99 -1.46 -0.17
C THR A 199 -16.99 -1.82 -1.27
N PHE A 200 -16.72 -2.88 -2.00
CA PHE A 200 -17.66 -3.49 -2.93
C PHE A 200 -17.47 -5.01 -3.00
N GLU A 201 -18.54 -5.71 -3.38
CA GLU A 201 -18.57 -7.17 -3.46
C GLU A 201 -18.38 -7.62 -4.91
N THR A 202 -17.67 -8.72 -5.11
CA THR A 202 -17.55 -9.40 -6.42
C THR A 202 -17.79 -10.91 -6.24
N PRO A 203 -17.94 -11.67 -7.35
CA PRO A 203 -17.98 -13.13 -7.28
C PRO A 203 -16.70 -13.80 -6.74
N PHE A 204 -15.63 -13.03 -6.52
CA PHE A 204 -14.31 -13.52 -6.14
C PHE A 204 -13.72 -12.77 -4.92
N GLY A 205 -14.59 -12.25 -4.05
CA GLY A 205 -14.21 -11.70 -2.75
C GLY A 205 -14.76 -10.30 -2.48
N LYS A 206 -14.58 -9.86 -1.23
CA LYS A 206 -14.89 -8.49 -0.82
C LYS A 206 -13.67 -7.59 -0.99
N PHE A 207 -13.84 -6.47 -1.68
CA PHE A 207 -12.76 -5.54 -1.97
C PHE A 207 -12.87 -4.26 -1.13
N GLY A 208 -11.73 -3.79 -0.64
CA GLY A 208 -11.55 -2.45 -0.08
C GLY A 208 -10.60 -1.63 -0.96
N ILE A 209 -10.67 -0.31 -0.86
CA ILE A 209 -9.81 0.58 -1.65
C ILE A 209 -9.35 1.77 -0.80
N PHE A 210 -8.07 2.11 -0.95
CA PHE A 210 -7.47 3.34 -0.44
C PHE A 210 -6.22 3.69 -1.24
N THR A 211 -5.68 4.89 -1.05
CA THR A 211 -4.68 5.45 -1.97
C THR A 211 -3.39 5.80 -1.24
N CYS A 212 -2.27 5.25 -1.73
CA CYS A 212 -0.92 5.69 -1.38
C CYS A 212 -0.66 5.90 0.12
N PHE A 213 -0.47 7.14 0.56
CA PHE A 213 -0.10 7.50 1.92
C PHE A 213 -1.10 7.02 2.99
N ASP A 214 -2.36 6.72 2.61
CA ASP A 214 -3.36 6.10 3.48
C ASP A 214 -2.87 4.82 4.19
N ILE A 215 -1.96 4.05 3.56
CA ILE A 215 -1.44 2.80 4.11
C ILE A 215 -0.76 2.96 5.49
N LEU A 216 -0.25 4.16 5.79
CA LEU A 216 0.44 4.47 7.04
C LEU A 216 -0.52 4.84 8.19
N PHE A 217 -1.82 4.96 7.93
CA PHE A 217 -2.81 5.47 8.89
C PHE A 217 -3.91 4.46 9.21
N HIS A 218 -4.64 4.71 10.31
CA HIS A 218 -5.74 3.86 10.73
C HIS A 218 -6.93 3.95 9.77
N GLU A 219 -7.30 5.18 9.42
CA GLU A 219 -8.45 5.48 8.58
C GLU A 219 -7.99 5.75 7.15
N PRO A 220 -8.55 5.07 6.13
CA PRO A 220 -9.48 3.93 6.21
C PRO A 220 -8.78 2.56 6.26
N ALA A 221 -7.45 2.50 6.11
CA ALA A 221 -6.71 1.28 5.77
C ALA A 221 -6.90 0.15 6.80
N VAL A 222 -6.81 0.44 8.09
CA VAL A 222 -7.01 -0.56 9.16
C VAL A 222 -8.48 -0.93 9.31
N VAL A 223 -9.39 0.05 9.23
CA VAL A 223 -10.84 -0.18 9.33
C VAL A 223 -11.35 -1.14 8.27
N LEU A 224 -10.88 -0.98 7.02
CA LEU A 224 -11.26 -1.85 5.91
C LEU A 224 -10.96 -3.33 6.21
N VAL A 225 -9.83 -3.61 6.84
CA VAL A 225 -9.40 -4.98 7.14
C VAL A 225 -9.98 -5.49 8.46
N SER A 226 -9.77 -4.75 9.54
CA SER A 226 -10.09 -5.20 10.91
C SER A 226 -11.59 -5.18 11.20
N GLU A 227 -12.32 -4.21 10.66
CA GLU A 227 -13.75 -4.03 10.95
C GLU A 227 -14.63 -4.50 9.79
N LEU A 228 -14.27 -4.14 8.55
CA LEU A 228 -15.06 -4.49 7.37
C LEU A 228 -14.67 -5.81 6.72
N GLN A 229 -13.58 -6.43 7.18
CA GLN A 229 -13.13 -7.77 6.78
C GLN A 229 -13.02 -7.95 5.26
N VAL A 230 -12.43 -6.97 4.57
CA VAL A 230 -12.15 -7.11 3.12
C VAL A 230 -11.12 -8.19 2.83
N ASP A 231 -11.37 -9.02 1.82
CA ASP A 231 -10.45 -10.08 1.40
C ASP A 231 -9.24 -9.53 0.65
N THR A 232 -9.47 -8.50 -0.16
CA THR A 232 -8.48 -7.89 -1.04
C THR A 232 -8.53 -6.37 -0.95
N VAL A 233 -7.35 -5.73 -0.90
CA VAL A 233 -7.21 -4.28 -0.98
C VAL A 233 -6.68 -3.88 -2.36
N LEU A 234 -7.33 -2.88 -2.96
CA LEU A 234 -6.89 -2.20 -4.17
C LEU A 234 -6.11 -0.95 -3.78
N PHE A 235 -4.93 -0.78 -4.36
CA PHE A 235 -4.01 0.27 -3.93
C PHE A 235 -3.34 0.98 -5.13
N PRO A 236 -4.03 1.96 -5.73
CA PRO A 236 -3.38 2.96 -6.58
C PRO A 236 -2.39 3.79 -5.75
N THR A 237 -1.18 4.00 -6.27
CA THR A 237 -0.16 4.78 -5.56
C THR A 237 0.83 5.48 -6.49
N ALA A 238 1.34 6.63 -6.06
CA ALA A 238 2.49 7.31 -6.62
C ALA A 238 3.56 7.43 -5.51
N TRP A 239 4.15 6.29 -5.15
CA TRP A 239 5.02 6.16 -3.97
C TRP A 239 6.48 6.48 -4.28
N MET A 240 7.06 7.43 -3.55
CA MET A 240 8.49 7.73 -3.57
C MET A 240 9.24 6.82 -2.60
N ASN A 241 10.16 6.00 -3.11
CA ASN A 241 10.89 5.04 -2.29
C ASN A 241 11.85 5.72 -1.30
N VAL A 242 11.75 5.34 -0.02
CA VAL A 242 12.67 5.76 1.04
C VAL A 242 13.21 4.53 1.78
N LEU A 243 14.43 4.12 1.43
CA LEU A 243 15.16 3.08 2.18
C LEU A 243 15.51 3.58 3.59
N PRO A 244 15.58 2.70 4.60
CA PRO A 244 15.54 1.24 4.47
C PRO A 244 14.17 0.57 4.69
N PHE A 245 13.08 1.30 4.95
CA PHE A 245 11.79 0.69 5.34
C PHE A 245 10.60 1.07 4.46
N LEU A 246 10.66 2.21 3.78
CA LEU A 246 9.53 2.77 3.04
C LEU A 246 9.78 2.66 1.52
N THR A 247 10.35 1.53 1.09
CA THR A 247 10.36 1.15 -0.32
C THR A 247 9.01 0.50 -0.65
N ALA A 248 8.38 0.88 -1.76
CA ALA A 248 7.02 0.46 -2.12
C ALA A 248 6.84 -1.06 -2.06
N ILE A 249 7.67 -1.84 -2.78
CA ILE A 249 7.54 -3.31 -2.75
C ILE A 249 7.76 -3.92 -1.37
N GLU A 250 8.60 -3.29 -0.55
CA GLU A 250 8.93 -3.74 0.81
C GLU A 250 7.74 -3.51 1.74
N PHE A 251 7.37 -2.24 1.93
CA PHE A 251 6.34 -1.85 2.88
C PHE A 251 4.96 -2.37 2.48
N HIS A 252 4.59 -2.28 1.19
CA HIS A 252 3.26 -2.72 0.74
C HIS A 252 3.08 -4.24 0.91
N SER A 253 4.12 -5.03 0.63
CA SER A 253 4.05 -6.49 0.84
C SER A 253 4.05 -6.85 2.32
N ALA A 254 4.83 -6.16 3.14
CA ALA A 254 4.84 -6.35 4.59
C ALA A 254 3.49 -5.99 5.22
N TRP A 255 2.84 -4.92 4.76
CA TRP A 255 1.51 -4.53 5.20
C TRP A 255 0.47 -5.61 4.86
N ALA A 256 0.50 -6.16 3.64
CA ALA A 256 -0.39 -7.25 3.23
C ALA A 256 -0.23 -8.50 4.11
N ILE A 257 1.02 -8.87 4.46
CA ILE A 257 1.33 -9.98 5.37
C ILE A 257 0.81 -9.68 6.79
N GLY A 258 1.14 -8.50 7.33
CA GLY A 258 0.78 -8.12 8.70
C GLY A 258 -0.73 -7.99 8.91
N MET A 259 -1.46 -7.51 7.89
CA MET A 259 -2.91 -7.37 7.91
C MET A 259 -3.66 -8.62 7.46
N GLY A 260 -2.97 -9.59 6.86
CA GLY A 260 -3.56 -10.86 6.43
C GLY A 260 -4.59 -10.70 5.32
N VAL A 261 -4.27 -9.90 4.29
CA VAL A 261 -5.12 -9.66 3.10
C VAL A 261 -4.35 -9.84 1.80
N ASN A 262 -5.07 -10.05 0.71
CA ASN A 262 -4.51 -9.80 -0.62
C ASN A 262 -4.36 -8.30 -0.85
N PHE A 263 -3.38 -7.90 -1.65
CA PHE A 263 -3.07 -6.49 -1.89
C PHE A 263 -2.55 -6.27 -3.31
N LEU A 264 -3.22 -5.41 -4.07
CA LEU A 264 -2.89 -5.10 -5.47
C LEU A 264 -2.34 -3.67 -5.54
N ALA A 265 -1.01 -3.54 -5.52
CA ALA A 265 -0.32 -2.26 -5.57
C ALA A 265 0.07 -1.90 -7.00
N ALA A 266 -0.51 -0.83 -7.54
CA ALA A 266 -0.15 -0.26 -8.83
C ALA A 266 0.53 1.09 -8.62
N ASN A 267 1.83 1.16 -8.90
CA ASN A 267 2.64 2.36 -8.67
C ASN A 267 2.91 3.12 -9.98
N THR A 268 3.13 4.41 -9.86
CA THR A 268 3.73 5.21 -10.94
C THR A 268 5.18 4.76 -11.18
N HIS A 269 5.61 4.86 -12.43
CA HIS A 269 6.99 4.67 -12.87
C HIS A 269 7.60 6.01 -13.26
N TYR A 270 8.44 6.55 -12.38
CA TYR A 270 9.15 7.80 -12.62
C TYR A 270 10.44 7.81 -11.79
N THR A 271 11.54 7.38 -12.40
CA THR A 271 12.78 7.08 -11.66
C THR A 271 13.45 8.33 -11.09
N SER A 272 13.18 9.51 -11.65
CA SER A 272 13.83 10.77 -11.23
C SER A 272 13.49 11.19 -9.79
N ILE A 273 12.34 10.75 -9.26
CA ILE A 273 11.93 10.93 -7.86
C ILE A 273 11.69 9.59 -7.15
N SER A 274 12.34 8.53 -7.64
CA SER A 274 12.30 7.18 -7.04
C SER A 274 10.92 6.55 -6.96
N MET A 275 10.04 6.82 -7.93
CA MET A 275 8.76 6.10 -8.08
C MET A 275 8.94 4.87 -8.96
N THR A 276 8.92 3.70 -8.32
CA THR A 276 8.82 2.38 -8.95
C THR A 276 8.54 1.39 -7.82
N GLY A 277 7.75 0.36 -8.08
CA GLY A 277 7.45 -0.64 -7.06
C GLY A 277 5.99 -1.06 -7.05
N SER A 278 5.60 -1.87 -8.01
CA SER A 278 4.27 -2.44 -8.12
C SER A 278 4.30 -3.93 -7.80
N GLY A 279 3.18 -4.50 -7.38
CA GLY A 279 3.12 -5.92 -7.09
C GLY A 279 1.75 -6.42 -6.67
N ILE A 280 1.65 -7.75 -6.64
CA ILE A 280 0.49 -8.49 -6.19
C ILE A 280 0.94 -9.33 -5.00
N TYR A 281 0.38 -9.04 -3.83
CA TYR A 281 0.77 -9.63 -2.56
C TYR A 281 -0.38 -10.41 -1.95
N ALA A 282 -0.05 -11.51 -1.28
CA ALA A 282 -0.96 -12.35 -0.51
C ALA A 282 -0.48 -12.42 0.95
N PRO A 283 -1.30 -12.91 1.89
CA PRO A 283 -0.92 -12.97 3.31
C PRO A 283 0.36 -13.76 3.61
N ASP A 284 0.71 -14.75 2.77
CA ASP A 284 1.90 -15.58 2.90
C ASP A 284 3.10 -15.06 2.07
N GLY A 285 2.95 -13.92 1.39
CA GLY A 285 4.02 -13.22 0.69
C GLY A 285 3.67 -12.78 -0.74
N ALA A 286 4.65 -12.16 -1.41
CA ALA A 286 4.49 -11.67 -2.77
C ALA A 286 4.28 -12.80 -3.80
N ARG A 287 3.29 -12.64 -4.68
CA ARG A 287 3.08 -13.51 -5.86
C ARG A 287 3.90 -13.04 -7.05
N THR A 288 3.93 -11.74 -7.27
CA THR A 288 4.78 -11.08 -8.26
C THR A 288 5.02 -9.64 -7.85
N TYR A 289 6.16 -9.08 -8.24
CA TYR A 289 6.50 -7.68 -7.99
C TYR A 289 7.47 -7.18 -9.07
N TYR A 290 7.56 -5.87 -9.20
CA TYR A 290 8.47 -5.19 -10.11
C TYR A 290 9.08 -3.99 -9.42
N TYR A 291 10.38 -3.81 -9.63
CA TYR A 291 11.15 -2.66 -9.17
C TYR A 291 12.24 -2.40 -10.20
N ASN A 292 12.30 -1.18 -10.71
CA ASN A 292 13.28 -0.82 -11.73
C ASN A 292 13.61 0.68 -11.71
N MET A 293 14.86 0.99 -11.37
CA MET A 293 15.41 2.36 -11.38
C MET A 293 16.30 2.63 -12.61
N LYS A 294 16.29 1.77 -13.65
CA LYS A 294 17.27 1.82 -14.75
C LYS A 294 16.73 2.39 -16.06
N ASN A 295 15.42 2.35 -16.28
CA ASN A 295 14.77 2.90 -17.47
C ASN A 295 13.39 3.44 -17.08
N GLU A 296 12.61 3.92 -18.06
CA GLU A 296 11.28 4.52 -17.85
C GLU A 296 10.18 3.68 -18.51
N ASP A 297 10.27 2.35 -18.39
CA ASP A 297 9.33 1.43 -19.02
C ASP A 297 8.23 1.00 -18.04
N GLY A 298 6.97 1.19 -18.43
CA GLY A 298 5.82 0.64 -17.71
C GLY A 298 5.79 -0.89 -17.70
N ARG A 299 5.10 -1.48 -16.73
CA ARG A 299 5.09 -2.94 -16.52
C ARG A 299 3.72 -3.46 -16.10
N LEU A 300 3.18 -4.40 -16.88
CA LEU A 300 2.04 -5.22 -16.48
C LEU A 300 2.50 -6.42 -15.64
N LEU A 301 1.83 -6.64 -14.51
CA LEU A 301 2.00 -7.80 -13.65
C LEU A 301 0.66 -8.51 -13.48
N ILE A 302 0.68 -9.84 -13.56
CA ILE A 302 -0.51 -10.69 -13.43
C ILE A 302 -0.18 -11.86 -12.51
N ALA A 303 -1.12 -12.19 -11.61
CA ALA A 303 -1.01 -13.36 -10.74
C ALA A 303 -2.39 -13.86 -10.31
N GLU A 304 -2.47 -15.15 -10.00
CA GLU A 304 -3.65 -15.76 -9.37
C GLU A 304 -3.61 -15.56 -7.84
N LEU A 305 -4.78 -15.32 -7.25
CA LEU A 305 -5.00 -15.15 -5.82
C LEU A 305 -6.21 -15.95 -5.35
N ASP A 306 -6.19 -16.37 -4.09
CA ASP A 306 -7.37 -16.92 -3.41
C ASP A 306 -8.39 -15.80 -3.20
N SER A 307 -9.67 -16.05 -3.51
CA SER A 307 -10.75 -15.08 -3.33
C SER A 307 -11.04 -14.75 -1.86
N HIS A 308 -10.82 -15.73 -0.97
CA HIS A 308 -11.00 -15.59 0.47
C HIS A 308 -9.75 -16.09 1.23
N PRO A 309 -8.65 -15.32 1.23
CA PRO A 309 -7.35 -15.80 1.69
C PRO A 309 -7.31 -16.09 3.21
N ARG A 310 -8.24 -15.51 3.99
CA ARG A 310 -8.41 -15.83 5.42
C ARG A 310 -9.03 -17.20 5.71
N LEU A 311 -9.76 -17.74 4.74
CA LEU A 311 -10.35 -19.08 4.83
C LEU A 311 -9.42 -20.15 4.23
N SER A 312 -8.38 -19.73 3.51
CA SER A 312 -7.38 -20.61 2.90
C SER A 312 -6.58 -21.34 3.99
N PRO A 313 -6.30 -22.65 3.84
CA PRO A 313 -5.40 -23.38 4.74
C PRO A 313 -3.98 -22.81 4.79
N ALA A 314 -3.58 -22.06 3.75
CA ALA A 314 -2.30 -21.37 3.67
C ALA A 314 -2.28 -20.04 4.46
N SER A 315 -3.42 -19.60 5.02
CA SER A 315 -3.50 -18.35 5.76
C SER A 315 -2.58 -18.35 6.97
N PRO A 316 -1.74 -17.32 7.16
CA PRO A 316 -0.93 -17.19 8.35
C PRO A 316 -1.79 -17.16 9.61
N PRO A 317 -1.36 -17.81 10.70
CA PRO A 317 -2.09 -17.75 11.96
C PRO A 317 -2.03 -16.35 12.56
N ALA A 318 -3.02 -16.00 13.38
CA ALA A 318 -2.98 -14.79 14.19
C ALA A 318 -1.68 -14.73 15.03
N VAL A 319 -1.03 -13.58 15.02
CA VAL A 319 0.30 -13.37 15.62
C VAL A 319 0.15 -12.56 16.91
N SER A 320 0.79 -13.04 17.98
CA SER A 320 0.99 -12.27 19.21
C SER A 320 2.41 -11.70 19.21
N TRP A 321 2.56 -10.50 18.69
CA TRP A 321 3.87 -9.90 18.34
C TRP A 321 4.85 -9.77 19.52
N SER A 322 4.35 -9.59 20.73
CA SER A 322 5.18 -9.47 21.94
C SER A 322 5.37 -10.79 22.70
N SER A 323 4.66 -11.87 22.33
CA SER A 323 4.60 -13.09 23.16
C SER A 323 5.96 -13.73 23.43
N TYR A 324 6.79 -13.93 22.40
CA TYR A 324 8.13 -14.47 22.58
C TYR A 324 9.03 -13.45 23.28
N ALA A 325 9.05 -12.21 22.80
CA ALA A 325 9.93 -11.16 23.28
C ALA A 325 9.75 -10.86 24.78
N SER A 326 8.51 -10.87 25.27
CA SER A 326 8.22 -10.67 26.70
C SER A 326 8.58 -11.86 27.58
N SER A 327 8.81 -13.04 27.01
CA SER A 327 9.13 -14.27 27.75
C SER A 327 10.64 -14.53 27.90
N VAL A 328 11.47 -13.88 27.09
CA VAL A 328 12.92 -14.08 27.09
C VAL A 328 13.63 -13.05 27.94
N GLU A 329 14.66 -13.50 28.67
CA GLU A 329 15.58 -12.59 29.35
C GLU A 329 16.43 -11.85 28.30
N ARG A 330 16.87 -10.62 28.64
CA ARG A 330 17.76 -9.86 27.77
C ARG A 330 19.04 -10.65 27.51
N PHE A 331 19.37 -10.87 26.24
CA PHE A 331 20.67 -11.40 25.87
C PHE A 331 21.71 -10.34 26.23
N SER A 332 22.55 -10.64 27.24
CA SER A 332 23.58 -9.81 27.92
C SER A 332 23.76 -8.35 27.45
N PRO A 333 23.83 -7.37 28.37
CA PRO A 333 24.04 -5.97 27.98
C PRO A 333 25.34 -5.83 27.16
N ASN A 334 25.21 -5.33 25.93
CA ASN A 334 26.37 -4.86 25.18
C ASN A 334 26.69 -3.44 25.65
N ASP A 335 27.90 -3.22 26.18
CA ASP A 335 28.36 -1.90 26.63
C ASP A 335 28.66 -0.91 25.47
N HIS A 336 28.13 -1.16 24.27
CA HIS A 336 28.50 -0.48 23.02
C HIS A 336 27.31 0.00 22.20
N ASP A 337 26.17 0.27 22.86
CA ASP A 337 25.03 0.86 22.17
C ASP A 337 25.35 2.30 21.73
N PHE A 338 24.87 2.68 20.55
CA PHE A 338 25.07 4.00 19.97
C PHE A 338 23.78 4.53 19.32
N SER A 339 23.72 5.83 19.06
CA SER A 339 22.59 6.44 18.34
C SER A 339 22.89 6.57 16.86
N GLY A 340 21.87 6.36 16.02
CA GLY A 340 21.92 6.71 14.61
C GLY A 340 20.55 7.16 14.12
N LEU A 341 20.51 7.71 12.90
CA LEU A 341 19.28 8.23 12.32
C LEU A 341 18.81 7.32 11.19
N ILE A 342 17.54 6.94 11.23
CA ILE A 342 16.84 6.36 10.09
C ILE A 342 15.69 7.29 9.76
N PHE A 343 15.67 7.85 8.54
CA PHE A 343 14.61 8.75 8.09
C PHE A 343 14.23 9.80 9.15
N HIS A 344 15.24 10.49 9.69
CA HIS A 344 15.14 11.51 10.74
C HIS A 344 14.75 11.04 12.15
N ASP A 345 14.44 9.76 12.34
CA ASP A 345 14.16 9.16 13.64
C ASP A 345 15.44 8.67 14.32
N GLN A 346 15.59 8.96 15.61
CA GLN A 346 16.78 8.60 16.38
C GLN A 346 16.64 7.19 16.97
N PHE A 347 17.29 6.22 16.34
CA PHE A 347 17.34 4.83 16.78
C PHE A 347 18.46 4.60 17.80
N THR A 348 18.27 3.58 18.64
CA THR A 348 19.34 2.99 19.46
C THR A 348 19.83 1.72 18.78
N PHE A 349 21.11 1.65 18.45
CA PHE A 349 21.76 0.56 17.73
C PHE A 349 22.79 -0.19 18.56
N THR A 350 23.02 -1.45 18.22
CA THR A 350 24.13 -2.27 18.70
C THR A 350 24.75 -3.07 17.54
N GLU A 351 26.08 -3.09 17.43
CA GLU A 351 26.79 -3.72 16.30
C GLU A 351 26.83 -5.25 16.40
N LEU A 352 26.67 -5.94 15.26
CA LEU A 352 26.93 -7.38 15.12
C LEU A 352 28.43 -7.63 14.96
N THR A 353 29.16 -7.57 16.06
CA THR A 353 30.64 -7.71 16.09
C THR A 353 31.13 -9.12 15.76
N LYS A 354 30.32 -10.15 15.95
CA LYS A 354 30.66 -11.56 15.73
C LYS A 354 29.92 -12.13 14.51
N PRO A 355 30.39 -13.24 13.90
CA PRO A 355 29.67 -13.88 12.79
C PRO A 355 28.36 -14.55 13.23
N GLU A 356 28.21 -14.86 14.52
CA GLU A 356 26.98 -15.40 15.11
C GLU A 356 26.80 -14.84 16.52
N GLY A 357 25.55 -14.72 16.95
CA GLY A 357 25.26 -14.23 18.29
C GLY A 357 23.78 -14.04 18.59
N ASN A 358 23.51 -13.68 19.84
CA ASN A 358 22.22 -13.24 20.33
C ASN A 358 22.39 -11.84 20.93
N LEU A 359 21.55 -10.89 20.50
CA LEU A 359 21.65 -9.48 20.88
C LEU A 359 20.29 -8.98 21.36
N THR A 360 20.31 -8.04 22.30
CA THR A 360 19.14 -7.27 22.70
C THR A 360 19.50 -5.79 22.73
N VAL A 361 18.67 -4.95 22.12
CA VAL A 361 18.75 -3.49 22.24
C VAL A 361 17.38 -2.95 22.58
N CYS A 362 17.30 -1.94 23.44
CA CYS A 362 16.02 -1.36 23.86
C CYS A 362 16.02 0.15 23.70
N GLN A 363 14.86 0.69 23.33
CA GLN A 363 14.57 2.11 23.37
C GLN A 363 13.18 2.30 23.97
N LYS A 364 13.09 3.05 25.09
CA LYS A 364 11.86 3.24 25.87
C LYS A 364 11.17 1.91 26.20
N ASP A 365 9.95 1.68 25.70
CA ASP A 365 9.13 0.50 26.02
C ASP A 365 9.41 -0.67 25.06
N LEU A 366 10.16 -0.44 23.97
CA LEU A 366 10.50 -1.46 22.99
C LEU A 366 11.89 -2.05 23.26
N CYS A 367 11.94 -3.37 23.48
CA CYS A 367 13.16 -4.18 23.44
C CYS A 367 13.11 -5.11 22.24
N CYS A 368 14.15 -5.07 21.41
CA CYS A 368 14.32 -5.86 20.21
C CYS A 368 15.34 -6.96 20.45
N HIS A 369 15.01 -8.18 20.04
CA HIS A 369 15.83 -9.37 20.24
C HIS A 369 16.17 -10.02 18.90
N LEU A 370 17.46 -10.28 18.69
CA LEU A 370 17.97 -10.92 17.48
C LEU A 370 18.82 -12.14 17.83
N SER A 371 18.52 -13.27 17.21
CA SER A 371 19.46 -14.38 17.04
C SER A 371 19.90 -14.42 15.57
N TYR A 372 21.19 -14.55 15.29
CA TYR A 372 21.70 -14.57 13.91
C TYR A 372 22.93 -15.46 13.74
N LYS A 373 23.11 -15.92 12.50
CA LYS A 373 24.35 -16.53 12.02
C LYS A 373 24.60 -16.12 10.57
N MET A 374 25.70 -15.44 10.32
CA MET A 374 26.16 -15.06 8.99
C MET A 374 26.78 -16.27 8.29
N ALA A 375 26.58 -16.41 6.97
CA ALA A 375 27.29 -17.42 6.17
C ALA A 375 28.79 -17.11 6.04
N GLY A 376 29.15 -15.84 6.19
CA GLY A 376 30.51 -15.36 6.31
C GLY A 376 30.49 -13.86 6.59
N LYS A 377 31.13 -13.43 7.68
CA LYS A 377 31.24 -12.02 8.02
C LYS A 377 32.22 -11.35 7.05
N GLN A 378 31.75 -10.34 6.31
CA GLN A 378 32.61 -9.51 5.46
C GLN A 378 33.32 -8.47 6.32
N GLU A 379 34.59 -8.18 6.03
CA GLU A 379 35.37 -7.19 6.78
C GLU A 379 34.98 -5.74 6.43
N ASP A 380 34.40 -5.54 5.24
CA ASP A 380 33.98 -4.25 4.70
C ASP A 380 32.47 -3.98 4.84
N GLU A 381 31.71 -4.87 5.49
CA GLU A 381 30.29 -4.67 5.80
C GLU A 381 30.01 -4.71 7.31
N VAL A 382 29.21 -3.75 7.76
CA VAL A 382 28.73 -3.69 9.14
C VAL A 382 27.22 -3.89 9.16
N TYR A 383 26.76 -4.69 10.13
CA TYR A 383 25.35 -4.89 10.43
C TYR A 383 25.07 -4.47 11.87
N VAL A 384 23.87 -3.95 12.10
CA VAL A 384 23.41 -3.52 13.42
C VAL A 384 22.02 -4.08 13.71
N LEU A 385 21.75 -4.28 14.99
CA LEU A 385 20.38 -4.40 15.51
C LEU A 385 19.96 -3.03 16.05
N GLY A 386 18.77 -2.56 15.68
CA GLY A 386 18.21 -1.29 16.11
C GLY A 386 16.83 -1.40 16.74
N ALA A 387 16.53 -0.48 17.67
CA ALA A 387 15.22 -0.25 18.25
C ALA A 387 14.82 1.23 18.13
N PHE A 388 13.56 1.49 17.76
CA PHE A 388 12.93 2.79 17.83
C PHE A 388 11.55 2.71 18.48
N ASP A 389 11.23 3.65 19.35
CA ASP A 389 9.93 3.81 20.00
C ASP A 389 9.62 5.31 20.13
N GLY A 390 8.86 5.86 19.19
CA GLY A 390 8.69 7.32 19.13
C GLY A 390 7.75 7.84 18.05
N LEU A 391 7.48 9.13 18.12
CA LEU A 391 6.68 9.85 17.13
C LEU A 391 7.59 10.30 15.98
N HIS A 392 7.32 9.81 14.78
CA HIS A 392 7.87 10.35 13.54
C HIS A 392 7.14 11.65 13.19
N VAL A 393 7.86 12.66 12.67
CA VAL A 393 7.32 14.01 12.43
C VAL A 393 7.72 14.64 11.10
N VAL A 394 8.59 14.00 10.33
CA VAL A 394 9.13 14.55 9.08
C VAL A 394 8.30 14.01 7.93
N GLU A 395 7.72 14.86 7.10
CA GLU A 395 6.85 14.42 5.99
C GLU A 395 5.55 13.69 6.37
N GLY A 396 5.25 13.61 7.67
CA GLY A 396 4.04 13.03 8.22
C GLY A 396 4.17 12.93 9.74
N GLN A 397 3.06 12.71 10.43
CA GLN A 397 3.06 12.52 11.89
C GLN A 397 2.42 11.19 12.24
N TYR A 398 3.24 10.26 12.74
CA TYR A 398 2.80 8.93 13.09
C TYR A 398 3.74 8.26 14.09
N TYR A 399 3.19 7.53 15.06
CA TYR A 399 3.94 6.85 16.11
C TYR A 399 4.40 5.46 15.69
N LEU A 400 5.70 5.19 15.85
CA LEU A 400 6.34 3.97 15.40
C LEU A 400 6.96 3.21 16.57
N GLN A 401 6.89 1.89 16.48
CA GLN A 401 7.79 0.98 17.17
C GLN A 401 8.48 0.11 16.14
N ILE A 402 9.80 0.11 16.06
CA ILE A 402 10.55 -0.60 15.01
C ILE A 402 11.69 -1.40 15.62
N CYS A 403 11.76 -2.68 15.26
CA CYS A 403 12.92 -3.53 15.46
C CYS A 403 13.54 -3.85 14.10
N THR A 404 14.85 -3.66 13.94
CA THR A 404 15.50 -3.84 12.65
C THR A 404 16.88 -4.49 12.77
N LEU A 405 17.16 -5.47 11.92
CA LEU A 405 18.50 -5.92 11.55
C LEU A 405 18.82 -5.29 10.20
N LEU A 406 19.79 -4.39 10.12
CA LEU A 406 20.12 -3.70 8.86
C LEU A 406 21.62 -3.63 8.58
N LYS A 407 21.95 -3.53 7.30
CA LYS A 407 23.29 -3.24 6.80
C LYS A 407 23.55 -1.73 6.85
N CYS A 408 24.68 -1.33 7.41
CA CYS A 408 25.14 0.06 7.34
C CYS A 408 25.73 0.38 5.96
N LYS A 409 25.68 1.65 5.54
CA LYS A 409 26.15 2.06 4.21
C LYS A 409 27.66 1.92 4.04
N SER A 410 28.42 2.15 5.12
CA SER A 410 29.86 1.90 5.18
C SER A 410 30.23 1.25 6.50
N THR A 411 31.52 1.05 6.72
CA THR A 411 32.07 0.57 8.00
C THR A 411 32.03 1.63 9.11
N ASP A 412 31.71 2.89 8.79
CA ASP A 412 31.46 3.94 9.79
C ASP A 412 30.05 3.78 10.36
N LEU A 413 29.96 3.55 11.67
CA LEU A 413 28.71 3.35 12.42
C LEU A 413 27.75 4.54 12.30
N ASN A 414 28.24 5.76 12.03
CA ASN A 414 27.37 6.92 11.81
C ASN A 414 26.55 6.84 10.52
N THR A 415 26.87 5.89 9.64
CA THR A 415 26.15 5.65 8.39
C THR A 415 25.04 4.61 8.51
N CYS A 416 24.94 3.94 9.66
CA CYS A 416 23.86 2.99 9.93
C CYS A 416 22.52 3.71 9.93
N GLY A 417 21.59 3.25 9.07
CA GLY A 417 20.31 3.90 8.83
C GLY A 417 20.23 4.71 7.53
N GLN A 418 21.36 5.00 6.89
CA GLN A 418 21.35 5.62 5.56
C GLN A 418 20.89 4.62 4.48
N PRO A 419 20.35 5.10 3.34
CA PRO A 419 19.95 4.24 2.23
C PRO A 419 21.05 3.32 1.71
N VAL A 420 20.72 2.03 1.56
CA VAL A 420 21.60 0.97 1.05
C VAL A 420 20.83 0.10 0.07
N GLU A 421 21.33 0.01 -1.17
CA GLU A 421 20.73 -0.85 -2.21
C GLU A 421 21.45 -2.18 -2.38
N THR A 422 22.70 -2.30 -1.93
CA THR A 422 23.52 -3.49 -2.19
C THR A 422 24.20 -4.01 -0.92
N ALA A 423 24.33 -5.32 -0.84
CA ALA A 423 25.01 -6.03 0.23
C ALA A 423 25.73 -7.28 -0.30
N GLN A 424 26.65 -7.83 0.48
CA GLN A 424 27.39 -9.05 0.16
C GLN A 424 27.17 -10.16 1.20
N THR A 425 26.86 -9.80 2.45
CA THR A 425 26.67 -10.75 3.55
C THR A 425 25.34 -11.50 3.44
N LYS A 426 25.43 -12.83 3.33
CA LYS A 426 24.30 -13.75 3.49
C LYS A 426 24.18 -14.23 4.93
N PHE A 427 22.98 -14.64 5.33
CA PHE A 427 22.72 -15.20 6.65
C PHE A 427 22.35 -16.67 6.52
N GLU A 428 22.99 -17.55 7.30
CA GLU A 428 22.50 -18.92 7.47
C GLU A 428 21.18 -18.94 8.22
N MET A 429 21.01 -18.01 9.17
CA MET A 429 19.75 -17.78 9.85
C MET A 429 19.66 -16.37 10.46
N PHE A 430 18.44 -15.86 10.58
CA PHE A 430 18.07 -14.76 11.49
C PHE A 430 16.73 -15.06 12.18
N SER A 431 16.53 -14.54 13.39
CA SER A 431 15.27 -14.57 14.13
C SER A 431 15.14 -13.27 14.92
N LEU A 432 14.21 -12.41 14.51
CA LEU A 432 13.96 -11.09 15.07
C LEU A 432 12.60 -11.07 15.79
N SER A 433 12.52 -10.38 16.92
CA SER A 433 11.27 -10.16 17.67
C SER A 433 11.38 -8.89 18.53
N GLY A 434 10.26 -8.36 19.00
CA GLY A 434 10.24 -7.18 19.85
C GLY A 434 9.07 -7.14 20.83
N THR A 435 9.21 -6.40 21.93
CA THR A 435 8.14 -6.19 22.92
C THR A 435 7.11 -5.16 22.45
N PHE A 436 6.56 -5.35 21.24
CA PHE A 436 5.63 -4.41 20.62
C PHE A 436 4.40 -4.15 21.50
N GLY A 437 4.06 -2.87 21.66
CA GLY A 437 2.84 -2.40 22.33
C GLY A 437 1.61 -2.35 21.41
N THR A 438 1.70 -2.93 20.21
CA THR A 438 0.68 -2.92 19.18
C THR A 438 0.52 -4.31 18.55
N ASN A 439 -0.67 -4.58 17.99
CA ASN A 439 -0.90 -5.76 17.16
C ASN A 439 -0.65 -5.48 15.65
N TYR A 440 -0.44 -4.22 15.28
CA TYR A 440 -0.19 -3.80 13.90
C TYR A 440 1.31 -3.70 13.64
N VAL A 441 1.90 -4.84 13.26
CA VAL A 441 3.32 -4.97 12.93
C VAL A 441 3.46 -5.59 11.54
N PHE A 442 4.29 -4.98 10.71
CA PHE A 442 4.49 -5.31 9.31
C PHE A 442 5.90 -5.91 9.14
N PRO A 443 6.02 -7.20 8.80
CA PRO A 443 7.31 -7.89 8.68
C PRO A 443 7.96 -7.66 7.32
N GLU A 444 9.15 -7.07 7.32
CA GLU A 444 9.89 -6.69 6.11
C GLU A 444 11.17 -7.52 6.00
N VAL A 445 11.47 -8.01 4.79
CA VAL A 445 12.76 -8.62 4.47
C VAL A 445 13.17 -8.17 3.08
N LEU A 446 14.28 -7.46 2.99
CA LEU A 446 14.80 -6.92 1.75
C LEU A 446 16.22 -7.41 1.49
N TYR A 447 16.46 -7.91 0.28
CA TYR A 447 17.74 -8.39 -0.20
C TYR A 447 18.43 -7.39 -1.13
N SER A 448 19.74 -7.60 -1.31
CA SER A 448 20.59 -6.82 -2.20
C SER A 448 19.98 -6.68 -3.60
N GLY A 449 20.03 -5.45 -4.13
CA GLY A 449 19.36 -5.03 -5.35
C GLY A 449 17.89 -4.66 -5.16
N VAL A 450 17.48 -4.35 -3.92
CA VAL A 450 16.10 -3.99 -3.53
C VAL A 450 15.11 -5.07 -3.98
N GLN A 451 15.28 -6.28 -3.43
CA GLN A 451 14.52 -7.46 -3.85
C GLN A 451 13.81 -8.10 -2.66
N LEU A 452 12.53 -8.46 -2.85
CA LEU A 452 11.79 -9.23 -1.87
C LEU A 452 12.34 -10.65 -1.74
N ALA A 453 11.99 -11.29 -0.63
CA ALA A 453 12.38 -12.65 -0.28
C ALA A 453 11.18 -13.62 -0.20
N PRO A 454 10.35 -13.74 -1.26
CA PRO A 454 9.11 -14.53 -1.21
C PRO A 454 9.40 -15.99 -0.85
N GLY A 455 8.78 -16.48 0.21
CA GLY A 455 8.93 -17.87 0.66
C GLY A 455 10.21 -18.18 1.43
N GLU A 456 11.12 -17.23 1.67
CA GLU A 456 12.40 -17.46 2.38
C GLU A 456 12.32 -17.17 3.89
N PHE A 457 11.26 -16.51 4.35
CA PHE A 457 11.00 -16.22 5.76
C PHE A 457 9.61 -16.67 6.20
N GLU A 458 9.40 -16.68 7.51
CA GLU A 458 8.12 -16.94 8.17
C GLU A 458 7.93 -16.02 9.37
N VAL A 459 6.67 -15.76 9.70
CA VAL A 459 6.28 -15.15 10.96
C VAL A 459 5.64 -16.21 11.83
N LEU A 460 6.21 -16.43 13.01
CA LEU A 460 5.71 -17.39 13.98
C LEU A 460 4.59 -16.76 14.83
N ARG A 461 3.69 -17.60 15.35
CA ARG A 461 2.56 -17.17 16.21
C ARG A 461 2.96 -16.33 17.42
N ASP A 462 4.18 -16.51 17.89
CA ASP A 462 4.74 -15.83 19.05
C ASP A 462 5.49 -14.52 18.72
N GLY A 463 5.35 -14.01 17.48
CA GLY A 463 5.86 -12.69 17.09
C GLY A 463 7.27 -12.69 16.53
N ARG A 464 7.85 -13.85 16.22
CA ARG A 464 9.19 -13.95 15.62
C ARG A 464 9.14 -13.91 14.10
N LEU A 465 9.88 -12.98 13.50
CA LEU A 465 10.24 -12.99 12.08
C LEU A 465 11.53 -13.79 11.89
N LYS A 466 11.47 -14.87 11.12
CA LYS A 466 12.56 -15.84 11.03
C LYS A 466 12.83 -16.27 9.59
N SER A 467 14.09 -16.46 9.23
CA SER A 467 14.48 -17.14 8.00
C SER A 467 14.12 -18.63 8.05
N LYS A 468 13.50 -19.18 6.99
CA LYS A 468 13.21 -20.62 6.88
C LYS A 468 14.46 -21.46 6.60
N HIS A 469 15.40 -20.88 5.86
CA HIS A 469 16.68 -21.45 5.48
C HIS A 469 17.71 -20.32 5.31
N GLY A 470 18.96 -20.64 4.96
CA GLY A 470 19.96 -19.62 4.66
C GLY A 470 19.55 -18.74 3.48
N THR A 471 19.75 -17.43 3.60
CA THR A 471 19.26 -16.45 2.62
C THR A 471 19.85 -16.70 1.23
N SER A 472 19.00 -16.70 0.20
CA SER A 472 19.43 -16.92 -1.18
C SER A 472 20.32 -15.79 -1.69
N LYS A 473 20.12 -14.58 -1.17
CA LYS A 473 20.84 -13.35 -1.50
C LYS A 473 21.33 -12.63 -0.24
N PRO A 474 22.28 -11.70 -0.40
CA PRO A 474 22.71 -10.85 0.71
C PRO A 474 21.57 -10.03 1.30
N LEU A 475 21.54 -9.89 2.62
CA LEU A 475 20.47 -9.20 3.35
C LEU A 475 20.75 -7.69 3.39
N ILE A 476 19.79 -6.86 3.01
CA ILE A 476 19.85 -5.41 3.30
C ILE A 476 19.24 -5.18 4.68
N THR A 477 18.01 -5.65 4.88
CA THR A 477 17.31 -5.51 6.16
C THR A 477 16.34 -6.66 6.42
N ALA A 478 16.15 -6.97 7.70
CA ALA A 478 14.99 -7.70 8.21
C ALA A 478 14.39 -6.85 9.34
N THR A 479 13.14 -6.41 9.18
CA THR A 479 12.52 -5.41 10.06
C THR A 479 11.13 -5.87 10.50
N LEU A 480 10.75 -5.47 11.71
CA LEU A 480 9.38 -5.52 12.21
C LEU A 480 8.94 -4.06 12.42
N PHE A 481 8.10 -3.56 11.51
CA PHE A 481 7.63 -2.19 11.48
C PHE A 481 6.26 -2.08 12.15
N GLY A 482 6.20 -1.51 13.37
CA GLY A 482 4.99 -1.41 14.18
C GLY A 482 4.37 -0.02 14.18
N ARG A 483 3.03 0.05 14.10
CA ARG A 483 2.25 1.29 14.23
C ARG A 483 1.41 1.32 15.51
N LEU A 484 1.51 2.42 16.25
CA LEU A 484 0.67 2.69 17.43
C LEU A 484 -0.28 3.84 17.09
N TYR A 485 -1.33 3.53 16.31
CA TYR A 485 -2.25 4.52 15.77
C TYR A 485 -2.92 5.39 16.85
N GLU A 486 -3.15 4.84 18.04
CA GLU A 486 -3.73 5.55 19.19
C GLU A 486 -2.81 6.62 19.79
N LYS A 487 -1.51 6.57 19.46
CA LYS A 487 -0.51 7.57 19.87
C LYS A 487 -0.25 8.62 18.78
N ASP A 488 -0.88 8.50 17.61
CA ASP A 488 -0.79 9.54 16.58
C ASP A 488 -1.48 10.83 17.06
N LEU A 489 -1.03 11.96 16.54
CA LEU A 489 -1.72 13.22 16.79
C LEU A 489 -3.07 13.26 16.04
N PRO A 490 -4.08 13.99 16.56
CA PRO A 490 -5.36 14.12 15.87
C PRO A 490 -5.17 14.65 14.45
N HIS A 491 -5.91 14.05 13.50
CA HIS A 491 -5.89 14.46 12.10
C HIS A 491 -6.11 15.98 11.96
N PRO A 492 -5.44 16.70 11.03
CA PRO A 492 -5.50 18.17 10.93
C PRO A 492 -6.93 18.73 10.93
N LEU A 493 -7.88 18.04 10.30
CA LEU A 493 -9.30 18.41 10.28
C LEU A 493 -10.05 18.25 11.62
N ARG A 494 -9.52 17.46 12.56
CA ARG A 494 -10.11 17.24 13.90
C ARG A 494 -9.59 18.23 14.95
N THR A 495 -8.78 19.21 14.57
CA THR A 495 -8.19 20.20 15.52
C THR A 495 -9.13 21.36 15.89
N SER A 496 -10.40 21.32 15.52
CA SER A 496 -11.40 22.32 15.91
C SER A 496 -12.75 21.72 16.27
N SER A 497 -12.90 21.36 17.54
CA SER A 497 -14.22 21.22 18.20
C SER A 497 -14.16 21.78 19.61
#